data_AF-A0A6H9V5R7-F1
#
_entry.id   AF-A0A6H9V5R7-F1
#
_cell.length_a   1.000
_cell.length_b   1.000
_cell.length_c   1.000
_cell.angle_alpha   90.00
_cell.angle_beta   90.00
_cell.angle_gamma   90.00
#
_symmetry.space_group_name_H-M   'P 1'
#
loop_
_entity.id
_entity.type
_entity.pdbx_description
1 polymer ?
#
loop_
_entity_poly.entity_id
_entity_poly.type
_entity_poly.pdbx_seq_one_letter_code
_entity_poly.pdbx_strand_id
1 'polypeptide(L)' 'MALTPQDPHSLGDLARVLVLGARISRREARGKSTKRLERRVERIREDAVKREEADAKKPLGKKKTK' A
#
# COMPACT_ATOMS: atom_id res chain seq x y z
N MET A 1 -13.86 -3.40 1.65
CA MET A 1 -14.06 -2.54 2.84
C MET A 1 -12.79 -1.74 3.05
N ALA A 2 -12.89 -0.46 3.37
CA ALA A 2 -11.76 0.38 3.75
C ALA A 2 -11.83 0.57 5.28
N LEU A 3 -10.71 0.41 5.99
CA LEU A 3 -10.65 0.59 7.45
C LEU A 3 -10.64 2.07 7.83
N THR A 4 -10.30 2.97 6.90
CA THR A 4 -10.56 4.41 7.00
C THR A 4 -10.96 4.96 5.62
N PRO A 5 -11.73 6.05 5.54
CA PRO A 5 -12.11 6.69 4.27
C PRO A 5 -10.94 7.39 3.54
N GLN A 6 -9.71 7.29 4.06
CA GLN A 6 -8.57 8.11 3.66
C GLN A 6 -7.23 7.37 3.80
N ASP A 7 -7.25 6.04 3.66
CA ASP A 7 -6.03 5.24 3.58
C ASP A 7 -5.70 4.93 2.10
N PRO A 8 -4.50 5.28 1.62
CA PRO A 8 -3.97 4.87 0.30
C PRO A 8 -3.93 3.35 0.13
N HIS A 9 -4.11 2.61 1.21
CA HIS A 9 -3.99 1.18 1.28
C HIS A 9 -5.37 0.53 1.24
N SER A 10 -5.61 -0.25 0.18
CA SER A 10 -6.67 -1.25 0.24
C SER A 10 -6.42 -2.17 1.44
N LEU A 11 -7.48 -2.65 2.10
CA LEU A 11 -7.38 -3.60 3.22
C LEU A 11 -6.50 -4.82 2.88
N GLY A 12 -6.45 -5.20 1.60
CA GLY A 12 -5.56 -6.24 1.09
C GLY A 12 -4.08 -5.84 0.98
N ASP A 13 -3.77 -4.59 0.64
CA ASP A 13 -2.39 -4.09 0.59
C ASP A 13 -1.79 -3.93 1.99
N LEU A 14 -2.60 -3.47 2.96
CA LEU A 14 -2.21 -3.44 4.37
C LEU A 14 -1.89 -4.84 4.90
N ALA A 15 -2.78 -5.82 4.63
CA ALA A 15 -2.54 -7.22 5.01
C ALA A 15 -1.25 -7.78 4.38
N ARG A 16 -0.96 -7.46 3.11
CA ARG A 16 0.28 -7.88 2.44
C ARG A 16 1.53 -7.27 3.06
N VAL A 17 1.50 -5.99 3.43
CA VAL A 17 2.62 -5.31 4.11
C VAL A 17 2.88 -5.95 5.47
N LEU A 18 1.83 -6.23 6.27
CA LEU A 18 1.96 -6.89 7.56
C LEU A 18 2.56 -8.30 7.44
N VAL A 19 2.10 -9.10 6.48
CA VAL A 19 2.66 -10.43 6.21
C VAL A 19 4.13 -10.36 5.79
N LEU A 20 4.50 -9.36 4.97
CA LEU A 20 5.90 -9.14 4.57
C LEU A 20 6.76 -8.71 5.76
N GLY A 21 6.27 -7.81 6.62
CA GLY A 21 6.96 -7.40 7.85
C GLY A 21 7.23 -8.58 8.78
N ALA A 22 6.22 -9.44 9.01
CA ALA A 22 6.39 -10.65 9.82
C ALA A 22 7.43 -11.62 9.22
N ARG A 23 7.52 -11.71 7.88
CA ARG A 23 8.53 -12.53 7.19
C ARG A 23 9.94 -11.94 7.25
N ILE A 24 10.06 -10.61 7.20
CA ILE A 24 11.32 -9.87 7.35
C ILE A 24 11.87 -10.13 8.74
N SER A 25 11.08 -9.88 9.79
CA SER A 25 11.47 -10.11 11.19
C SER A 25 11.94 -11.55 11.43
N ARG A 26 11.22 -12.56 10.91
CA ARG A 26 11.65 -13.96 11.00
C ARG A 26 12.95 -14.28 10.24
N ARG A 27 13.26 -13.53 9.17
CA ARG A 27 14.48 -13.73 8.39
C ARG A 27 15.68 -13.03 9.01
N GLU A 28 15.50 -11.82 9.53
CA GLU A 28 16.51 -11.09 10.31
C GLU A 28 16.94 -11.90 11.52
N ALA A 29 15.98 -12.48 12.26
CA ALA A 29 16.26 -13.37 13.38
C ALA A 29 17.07 -14.62 12.99
N ARG A 30 17.08 -14.99 11.70
CA ARG A 30 17.85 -16.12 11.15
C ARG A 30 19.13 -15.67 10.43
N GLY A 31 19.48 -14.37 10.48
CA GLY A 31 20.62 -13.79 9.77
C GLY A 31 20.49 -13.86 8.24
N LYS A 32 19.28 -14.00 7.70
CA LYS A 32 19.04 -14.14 6.26
C LYS A 32 18.73 -12.79 5.63
N SER A 33 19.22 -12.58 4.41
CA SER A 33 18.94 -11.36 3.65
C SER A 33 17.44 -11.11 3.44
N THR A 34 17.03 -9.87 3.69
CA THR A 34 15.67 -9.34 3.58
C THR A 34 15.46 -8.39 2.40
N LYS A 35 16.53 -8.01 1.68
CA LYS A 35 16.49 -7.08 0.53
C LYS A 35 15.34 -7.34 -0.46
N ARG A 36 15.06 -8.61 -0.77
CA ARG A 36 13.97 -8.96 -1.70
C ARG A 36 12.57 -8.68 -1.12
N LEU A 37 12.40 -8.83 0.19
CA LEU A 37 11.13 -8.58 0.87
C LEU A 37 10.90 -7.07 1.04
N GLU A 38 11.94 -6.32 1.38
CA GLU A 38 11.92 -4.85 1.45
C GLU A 38 11.53 -4.23 0.11
N ARG A 39 12.17 -4.63 -1.00
CA ARG A 39 11.78 -4.21 -2.36
C ARG A 39 10.32 -4.53 -2.69
N ARG A 40 9.76 -5.57 -2.08
CA ARG A 40 8.37 -5.99 -2.30
C ARG A 40 7.39 -5.10 -1.53
N VAL A 41 7.76 -4.66 -0.33
CA VAL A 41 7.01 -3.66 0.44
C VAL A 41 7.02 -2.32 -0.29
N GLU A 42 8.19 -1.91 -0.83
CA GLU A 42 8.35 -0.67 -1.57
C GLU A 42 7.46 -0.62 -2.82
N ARG A 43 7.41 -1.71 -3.61
CA ARG A 43 6.49 -1.82 -4.75
C ARG A 43 5.02 -1.67 -4.35
N ILE A 44 4.60 -2.28 -3.24
CA ILE A 44 3.20 -2.17 -2.79
C ILE A 44 2.87 -0.73 -2.40
N ARG A 45 3.82 -0.01 -1.81
CA ARG A 45 3.67 1.42 -1.50
C ARG A 45 3.60 2.25 -2.78
N GLU A 46 4.50 2.04 -3.73
CA GLU A 46 4.47 2.75 -5.01
C GLU A 46 3.17 2.50 -5.79
N ASP A 47 2.70 1.26 -5.84
CA ASP A 47 1.45 0.91 -6.51
C ASP A 47 0.23 1.55 -5.82
N ALA A 48 0.26 1.67 -4.49
CA ALA A 48 -0.77 2.38 -3.73
C ALA A 48 -0.77 3.88 -4.06
N VAL A 49 0.40 4.54 -4.06
CA VAL A 49 0.53 5.96 -4.42
C VAL A 49 0.07 6.21 -5.86
N LYS A 50 0.46 5.35 -6.82
CA LYS A 50 0.03 5.46 -8.22
C LYS A 50 -1.49 5.34 -8.38
N ARG A 51 -2.16 4.54 -7.55
CA ARG A 51 -3.63 4.45 -7.56
C ARG A 51 -4.26 5.71 -7.00
N GLU A 52 -3.76 6.24 -5.88
CA GLU A 52 -4.24 7.52 -5.37
C GLU A 52 -4.01 8.66 -6.36
N GLU A 53 -2.85 8.74 -7.02
CA GLU A 53 -2.61 9.72 -8.07
C GLU A 53 -3.57 9.55 -9.25
N ALA A 54 -3.87 8.31 -9.65
CA ALA A 54 -4.82 8.03 -10.72
C ALA A 54 -6.26 8.43 -10.35
N ASP A 55 -6.69 8.18 -9.10
CA ASP A 55 -8.00 8.56 -8.60
C ASP A 55 -8.11 10.08 -8.33
N ALA A 56 -7.05 10.71 -7.81
CA ALA A 56 -6.97 12.16 -7.58
C ALA A 56 -7.02 12.94 -8.91
N LYS A 57 -6.51 12.35 -10.00
CA LYS A 57 -6.58 12.94 -11.34
C LYS A 57 -7.94 12.78 -12.01
N LYS A 58 -8.90 12.07 -11.39
CA LYS A 58 -10.29 12.04 -11.84
C LYS A 58 -10.97 13.30 -11.28
N PRO A 59 -11.16 14.36 -12.08
CA PRO A 59 -11.78 15.58 -11.56
C PRO A 59 -13.17 15.21 -11.04
N LEU A 60 -13.36 15.38 -9.73
CA LEU A 60 -14.68 15.32 -9.10
C LEU A 60 -15.59 16.21 -9.94
N GLY A 61 -16.52 15.58 -10.66
CA GLY A 61 -17.44 16.26 -11.55
C GLY A 61 -18.05 17.43 -10.80
N LYS A 62 -17.74 18.65 -11.26
CA LYS A 62 -18.24 19.89 -10.69
C LYS A 62 -19.74 19.72 -10.50
N LYS A 63 -20.18 19.67 -9.24
CA LYS A 63 -21.60 19.72 -8.89
C LYS A 63 -22.16 20.96 -9.58
N LYS A 64 -22.98 20.77 -10.61
CA LYS A 64 -23.80 21.84 -11.18
C LYS A 64 -24.80 22.23 -10.09
N THR A 65 -24.45 23.23 -9.28
CA THR A 65 -25.42 23.98 -8.51
C THR A 65 -26.27 24.77 -9.50
N LYS A 66 -27.57 24.52 -9.43
CA LYS A 66 -28.63 25.10 -10.25
C LYS A 66 -28.95 26.52 -9.79
#